data_AF-A0A1I8B5U7-F1
#
_entry.id   AF-A0A1I8B5U7-F1
#
_cell.length_a   1.000
_cell.length_b   1.000
_cell.length_c   1.000
_cell.angle_alpha   90.00
_cell.angle_beta   90.00
_cell.angle_gamma   90.00
#
_symmetry.space_group_name_H-M   'P 1'
#
loop_
_entity.id
_entity.type
_entity.pdbx_description
1 polymer ?
#
loop_
_entity_poly.entity_id
_entity_poly.type
_entity_poly.pdbx_seq_one_letter_code
_entity_poly.pdbx_strand_id
1 'polypeptide(L)'
;MFIYNGPLNFEVTQLYQKSPWKDGDVFGCGVVFPPKKERKTSPYVFFTKNGRKTGNKFSLKEDSDDLYPFFELLSCSIEINFGNDLENEPFRYNILKHNI
;
A
#
# COMPACT_ATOMS: atom_id res chain seq x y z
N MET A 1 -7.84 -1.79 -6.27
CA MET A 1 -6.45 -1.52 -5.88
C MET A 1 -5.50 -2.31 -6.77
N PHE A 2 -4.69 -1.65 -7.58
CA PHE A 2 -3.68 -2.31 -8.40
C PHE A 2 -2.43 -2.55 -7.55
N ILE A 3 -2.11 -3.81 -7.26
CA ILE A 3 -0.86 -4.18 -6.58
C ILE A 3 0.12 -4.52 -7.69
N TYR A 4 1.00 -3.58 -8.02
CA TYR A 4 2.16 -3.88 -8.87
C TYR A 4 3.01 -4.93 -8.17
N ASN A 5 3.68 -5.83 -8.89
CA ASN A 5 4.58 -6.85 -8.30
C ASN A 5 5.88 -7.02 -9.10
N GLY A 6 6.21 -6.10 -10.03
CA GLY A 6 7.33 -6.23 -10.97
C GLY A 6 8.32 -5.05 -10.97
N PRO A 7 9.47 -5.18 -11.66
CA PRO A 7 10.41 -4.08 -11.86
C PRO A 7 9.83 -3.01 -12.80
N LEU A 8 10.25 -1.76 -12.58
CA LEU A 8 9.72 -0.51 -13.11
C LEU A 8 9.96 -0.28 -14.63
N ASN A 9 9.75 -1.29 -15.47
CA ASN A 9 9.82 -1.16 -16.93
C ASN A 9 8.41 -1.25 -17.54
N PHE A 10 8.08 -0.19 -18.25
CA PHE A 10 6.74 0.21 -18.65
C PHE A 10 6.27 -0.59 -19.88
N GLU A 11 5.59 -1.72 -19.67
CA GLU A 11 4.67 -2.31 -20.66
C GLU A 11 3.32 -2.57 -19.97
N VAL A 12 2.33 -1.74 -20.33
CA VAL A 12 1.03 -1.55 -19.65
C VAL A 12 0.07 -2.74 -19.79
N THR A 13 0.46 -3.83 -20.44
CA THR A 13 -0.48 -4.86 -20.89
C THR A 13 -0.46 -6.19 -20.13
N GLN A 14 0.50 -6.49 -19.24
CA GLN A 14 0.60 -7.86 -18.69
C GLN A 14 0.84 -8.05 -17.17
N LEU A 15 0.81 -7.00 -16.33
CA LEU A 15 1.05 -7.15 -14.88
C LEU A 15 -0.20 -7.00 -14.00
N TYR A 16 -1.39 -7.21 -14.56
CA TYR A 16 -2.63 -7.26 -13.78
C TYR A 16 -2.77 -8.64 -13.12
N GLN A 17 -2.19 -8.84 -11.93
CA GLN A 17 -2.70 -9.91 -11.08
C GLN A 17 -4.12 -9.52 -10.64
N LYS A 18 -5.13 -10.02 -11.35
CA LYS A 18 -6.52 -10.11 -10.88
C LYS A 18 -6.51 -11.01 -9.65
N SER A 19 -6.16 -10.47 -8.49
CA SER A 19 -6.60 -11.08 -7.24
C SER A 19 -8.12 -10.97 -7.25
N PRO A 20 -8.88 -12.06 -7.07
CA PRO A 20 -10.33 -11.94 -6.96
C PRO A 20 -10.64 -11.11 -5.72
N TRP A 21 -11.29 -9.97 -5.91
CA TRP A 21 -11.82 -9.14 -4.84
C TRP A 21 -13.29 -9.48 -4.67
N LYS A 22 -13.78 -9.36 -3.45
CA LYS A 22 -15.19 -9.49 -3.12
C LYS A 22 -15.64 -8.27 -2.32
N ASP A 23 -16.94 -8.02 -2.32
CA ASP A 23 -17.53 -6.96 -1.51
C ASP A 23 -17.13 -7.14 -0.04
N GLY A 24 -16.73 -6.03 0.58
CA GLY A 24 -16.23 -5.99 1.95
C GLY A 24 -14.74 -6.33 2.13
N ASP A 25 -14.00 -6.66 1.06
CA ASP A 25 -12.53 -6.74 1.16
C ASP A 25 -11.95 -5.36 1.52
N VAL A 26 -11.13 -5.31 2.57
CA VAL A 26 -10.46 -4.08 3.01
C VAL A 26 -9.02 -4.10 2.52
N PHE A 27 -8.63 -3.08 1.76
CA PHE A 27 -7.27 -2.90 1.29
C PHE A 27 -6.59 -1.76 2.04
N GLY A 28 -5.30 -1.92 2.32
CA GLY A 28 -4.47 -0.88 2.92
C GLY A 28 -3.20 -0.66 2.11
N CYS A 29 -2.76 0.59 2.05
CA CYS A 29 -1.48 1.02 1.49
C CYS A 29 -0.71 1.73 2.59
N GLY A 30 0.57 1.39 2.78
CA GLY A 30 1.41 2.03 3.78
C GLY A 30 2.78 2.36 3.20
N VAL A 31 3.32 3.50 3.63
CA VAL A 31 4.70 3.93 3.34
C VAL A 31 5.50 3.86 4.63
N VAL A 32 6.70 3.29 4.57
CA VAL A 32 7.63 3.23 5.69
C VAL A 32 8.83 4.09 5.35
N PHE A 33 9.13 5.03 6.25
CA PHE A 33 10.37 5.81 6.24
C PHE A 33 11.26 5.31 7.39
N PRO A 34 12.29 4.51 7.10
CA PRO A 34 13.22 4.01 8.11
C PRO A 34 13.91 5.16 8.87
N PRO A 35 14.34 4.95 10.13
CA PRO A 35 15.09 5.95 10.88
C PRO A 35 16.34 6.38 10.11
N LYS A 36 16.68 7.68 10.13
CA LYS A 36 17.87 8.24 9.42
C LYS A 36 19.21 7.55 9.75
N LYS A 37 19.29 6.85 10.90
CA LYS A 37 20.47 6.10 11.34
C LYS A 37 20.65 4.78 10.57
N GLU A 38 19.58 4.24 9.99
CA GLU A 38 19.58 3.03 9.19
C GLU A 38 19.74 3.35 7.70
N ARG A 39 20.91 3.93 7.34
CA ARG A 39 21.22 4.37 5.97
C ARG A 39 21.18 3.26 4.90
N LYS A 40 21.03 2.00 5.29
CA LYS A 40 20.98 0.84 4.37
C LYS A 40 19.57 0.52 3.90
N THR A 41 18.54 1.07 4.54
CA THR A 41 17.15 0.75 4.24
C THR A 41 16.50 1.95 3.57
N SER A 42 16.21 1.83 2.27
CA SER A 42 15.44 2.84 1.56
C SER A 42 13.99 2.86 2.08
N PRO A 43 13.30 4.02 2.03
CA PRO A 43 11.86 4.06 2.22
C PRO A 43 11.16 3.07 1.30
N TYR A 44 10.00 2.55 1.71
CA TYR A 44 9.29 1.57 0.89
C TYR A 44 7.77 1.63 1.08
N VAL A 45 7.07 1.22 0.02
CA VAL A 45 5.61 1.03 0.03
C VAL A 45 5.29 -0.45 0.25
N PHE A 46 4.25 -0.74 1.02
CA PHE A 46 3.71 -2.08 1.19
C PHE A 46 2.18 -2.03 1.15
N PHE A 47 1.59 -3.17 0.78
CA PHE A 47 0.14 -3.32 0.65
C PHE A 47 -0.40 -4.37 1.60
N THR A 48 -1.68 -4.23 1.95
CA THR A 48 -2.39 -5.19 2.79
C THR A 48 -3.75 -5.52 2.20
N LYS A 49 -4.19 -6.77 2.41
CA LYS A 49 -5.55 -7.22 2.16
C LYS A 49 -6.09 -7.83 3.45
N ASN A 50 -7.25 -7.35 3.90
CA ASN A 50 -7.93 -7.79 5.11
C ASN A 50 -7.00 -7.81 6.35
N GLY A 51 -6.14 -6.79 6.46
CA GLY A 51 -5.20 -6.64 7.58
C GLY A 51 -3.92 -7.47 7.51
N ARG A 52 -3.68 -8.19 6.41
CA ARG A 52 -2.46 -8.98 6.20
C ARG A 52 -1.63 -8.39 5.06
N LYS A 53 -0.30 -8.30 5.24
CA LYS A 53 0.63 -7.88 4.16
C LYS A 53 0.47 -8.78 2.95
N THR A 54 0.50 -8.19 1.75
CA THR A 54 0.38 -8.90 0.48
C THR A 54 1.32 -8.31 -0.56
N GLY A 55 1.81 -9.15 -1.48
CA GLY A 55 2.75 -8.73 -2.52
C GLY A 55 4.15 -8.39 -2.00
N ASN A 56 4.97 -7.87 -2.91
CA ASN A 56 6.31 -7.41 -2.59
C ASN A 56 6.30 -5.98 -2.01
N LYS A 57 7.36 -5.61 -1.29
CA LYS A 57 7.61 -4.21 -0.91
C LYS A 57 8.22 -3.48 -2.11
N PHE A 58 7.86 -2.21 -2.32
CA PHE A 58 8.43 -1.36 -3.36
C PHE A 58 9.39 -0.37 -2.72
N SER A 59 10.70 -0.57 -2.92
CA SER A 59 11.69 0.42 -2.51
C SER A 59 11.49 1.72 -3.28
N LEU A 60 11.46 2.81 -2.54
CA LEU A 60 11.37 4.16 -3.06
C LEU A 60 12.78 4.70 -3.32
N LYS A 61 12.91 5.54 -4.35
CA LYS A 61 14.16 6.27 -4.61
C LYS A 61 14.32 7.39 -3.58
N GLU A 62 15.56 7.81 -3.32
CA GLU A 62 15.89 8.82 -2.30
C GLU A 62 15.17 10.16 -2.51
N ASP A 63 14.76 10.48 -3.74
CA ASP A 63 14.16 11.77 -4.11
C ASP A 63 12.61 11.75 -4.14
N SER A 64 11.97 10.77 -3.49
CA SER A 64 10.51 10.59 -3.54
C SER A 64 9.78 11.32 -2.40
N ASP A 65 9.93 12.63 -2.37
CA ASP A 65 9.39 13.46 -1.28
C ASP A 65 7.89 13.81 -1.45
N ASP A 66 7.32 13.59 -2.64
CA ASP A 66 5.96 14.02 -2.99
C ASP A 66 5.00 12.83 -3.21
N LEU A 67 4.84 11.99 -2.18
CA LEU A 67 3.86 10.90 -2.22
C LEU A 67 2.47 11.38 -1.76
N TYR A 68 1.47 11.15 -2.60
CA TYR A 68 0.07 11.35 -2.27
C TYR A 68 -0.74 10.07 -2.48
N PRO A 69 -1.77 9.81 -1.68
CA PRO A 69 -2.70 8.72 -1.93
C PRO A 69 -3.37 8.88 -3.30
N PHE A 70 -3.37 7.82 -4.10
CA PHE A 70 -4.02 7.79 -5.41
C PHE A 70 -4.84 6.52 -5.58
N PHE A 71 -6.01 6.64 -6.17
CA PHE A 71 -6.90 5.53 -6.48
C PHE A 71 -7.64 5.81 -7.78
N GLU A 72 -7.85 4.74 -8.55
CA GLU A 72 -8.62 4.75 -9.79
C GLU A 72 -9.76 3.74 -9.63
N LEU A 73 -10.97 4.19 -9.96
CA LEU A 73 -12.18 3.39 -9.90
C LEU A 73 -12.74 3.23 -11.30
N LEU A 74 -13.21 2.02 -11.61
CA LEU A 74 -13.97 1.74 -12.82
C LEU A 74 -15.46 1.69 -12.45
N SER A 75 -16.06 0.50 -12.41
CA SER A 75 -17.47 0.30 -12.07
C SER A 75 -17.67 -0.19 -10.63
N CYS A 76 -17.11 0.51 -9.65
CA CYS A 76 -17.30 0.19 -8.23
C CYS A 76 -17.31 1.42 -7.33
N SER A 77 -17.80 1.26 -6.11
CA SER A 77 -17.74 2.26 -5.04
C SER A 77 -16.80 1.79 -3.95
N ILE A 78 -16.12 2.74 -3.32
CA ILE A 78 -15.26 2.48 -2.16
C ILE A 78 -15.54 3.51 -1.08
N GLU A 79 -15.27 3.12 0.15
CA GLU A 79 -15.13 4.01 1.29
C GLU A 79 -13.65 4.12 1.64
N ILE A 80 -13.21 5.31 2.05
CA ILE A 80 -11.80 5.57 2.33
C ILE A 80 -11.66 6.02 3.79
N ASN A 81 -10.82 5.30 4.52
CA ASN A 81 -10.43 5.65 5.88
C ASN A 81 -9.00 6.19 5.87
N PHE A 82 -8.84 7.49 6.15
CA PHE A 82 -7.55 8.17 6.28
C PHE A 82 -6.99 8.16 7.71
N GLY A 83 -7.67 7.52 8.66
CA GLY A 83 -7.29 7.44 10.06
C GLY A 83 -7.72 8.64 10.90
N ASN A 84 -8.78 9.35 10.50
CA ASN A 84 -9.31 10.50 11.25
C ASN A 84 -9.91 10.10 12.61
N ASP A 85 -10.40 8.87 12.74
CA ASP A 85 -10.91 8.28 13.97
C ASP A 85 -10.41 6.84 14.12
N LEU A 86 -9.30 6.66 14.84
CA LEU A 86 -8.73 5.33 15.06
C LEU A 86 -9.41 4.55 16.20
N GLU A 87 -10.30 5.18 16.97
CA GLU A 87 -11.03 4.52 18.05
C GLU A 87 -12.26 3.80 17.50
N ASN A 88 -13.07 4.49 16.70
CA ASN A 88 -14.30 3.93 16.12
C ASN A 88 -14.05 3.29 14.73
N GLU A 89 -13.09 3.81 13.96
CA GLU A 89 -12.74 3.32 12.63
C GLU A 89 -11.24 2.96 12.53
N PRO A 90 -10.76 1.94 13.25
CA PRO A 90 -9.36 1.55 13.20
C PRO A 90 -8.97 1.00 11.84
N PHE A 91 -7.71 1.20 11.45
CA PHE A 91 -7.15 0.49 10.30
C PHE A 91 -7.24 -1.03 10.49
N ARG A 92 -7.59 -1.74 9.41
CA ARG A 92 -7.63 -3.21 9.43
C ARG A 92 -6.25 -3.84 9.66
N TYR A 93 -5.19 -3.18 9.22
CA TYR A 93 -3.81 -3.56 9.48
C TYR A 93 -3.34 -2.96 10.81
N ASN A 94 -2.74 -3.79 11.67
CA ASN A 94 -2.19 -3.31 12.94
C ASN A 94 -0.84 -2.62 12.71
N ILE A 95 -0.85 -1.29 12.65
CA ILE A 95 0.33 -0.45 12.42
C ILE A 95 1.38 -0.56 13.54
N LEU A 96 0.96 -0.84 14.77
CA LEU A 96 1.86 -0.98 15.93
C LEU A 96 2.68 -2.28 15.90
N LYS A 97 2.22 -3.28 15.14
CA LYS A 97 2.94 -4.55 14.92
C LYS A 97 3.80 -4.52 13.64
N HIS A 98 4.02 -3.33 13.06
CA HIS A 98 4.91 -3.23 11.92
C HIS A 98 6.37 -3.33 12.38
N ASN A 99 6.98 -4.49 12.16
CA ASN A 99 8.41 -4.65 12.33
C ASN A 99 9.13 -3.92 11.18
N ILE A 100 9.91 -2.89 11.53
CA ILE A 100 10.80 -2.15 10.63
C ILE A 100 12.10 -2.94 10.48
#